data_AF-A0A822B3R9-F1
#
_entry.id   AF-A0A822B3R9-F1
#
_cell.length_a   1.000
_cell.length_b   1.000
_cell.length_c   1.000
_cell.angle_alpha   90.00
_cell.angle_beta   90.00
_cell.angle_gamma   90.00
#
_symmetry.space_group_name_H-M   'P 1'
#
loop_
_entity.id
_entity.type
_entity.pdbx_description
1 polymer ?
#
loop_
_entity_poly.entity_id
_entity_poly.type
_entity_poly.pdbx_seq_one_letter_code
_entity_poly.pdbx_strand_id
1 'polypeptide(L)'
;MSVDIETYASELNAYVWHVFNDRGLYKPKEEVHIKGYVRLLKVKGEAKLPTYAHGTIDYTIYDPHGQQLQQPKVELNNYGAFDIKFTLPDNVNL
;
A
#
# COMPACT_ATOMS: atom_id res chain seq x y z
N MET A 1 -27.81 -30.78 -24.87
CA MET A 1 -26.82 -29.70 -24.80
C MET A 1 -26.97 -29.07 -23.42
N SER A 2 -26.34 -29.67 -22.41
CA SER A 2 -26.29 -29.12 -21.05
C SER A 2 -25.25 -28.02 -21.04
N VAL A 3 -25.67 -26.80 -20.74
CA VAL A 3 -24.76 -25.68 -20.54
C VAL A 3 -24.44 -25.67 -19.05
N ASP A 4 -23.21 -26.01 -18.70
CA ASP A 4 -22.74 -26.01 -17.31
C ASP A 4 -22.71 -24.57 -16.78
N ILE A 5 -23.55 -24.30 -15.78
CA ILE A 5 -23.78 -22.97 -15.18
C ILE A 5 -22.57 -22.48 -14.34
N GLU A 6 -21.52 -23.29 -14.17
CA GLU A 6 -20.39 -22.97 -13.28
C GLU A 6 -19.39 -21.92 -13.82
N THR A 7 -19.49 -21.50 -15.08
CA THR A 7 -18.40 -20.78 -15.76
C THR A 7 -18.62 -19.27 -15.86
N TYR A 8 -18.93 -18.58 -14.74
CA TYR A 8 -18.86 -17.12 -14.66
C TYR A 8 -18.40 -16.59 -13.28
N ALA A 9 -17.59 -17.36 -12.54
CA ALA A 9 -16.85 -16.76 -11.43
C ALA A 9 -15.69 -15.94 -12.01
N SER A 10 -15.91 -14.65 -12.26
CA SER A 10 -14.85 -13.73 -12.72
C SER A 10 -13.72 -13.72 -11.68
N GLU A 11 -12.54 -14.23 -12.06
CA GLU A 11 -11.36 -14.13 -11.23
C GLU A 11 -10.95 -12.65 -11.15
N LEU A 12 -11.13 -12.03 -9.99
CA LEU A 12 -10.64 -10.68 -9.74
C LEU A 12 -9.26 -10.78 -9.09
N ASN A 13 -8.27 -10.18 -9.75
CA ASN A 13 -6.93 -9.95 -9.18
C ASN A 13 -6.84 -8.48 -8.76
N ALA A 14 -6.85 -8.20 -7.46
CA ALA A 14 -6.78 -6.85 -6.93
C ALA A 14 -5.63 -6.69 -5.95
N TYR A 15 -4.89 -5.59 -6.02
CA TYR A 15 -3.96 -5.23 -4.97
C TYR A 15 -4.72 -4.65 -3.79
N VAL A 16 -4.40 -5.13 -2.59
CA VAL A 16 -4.88 -4.59 -1.32
C VAL A 16 -3.68 -4.27 -0.46
N TRP A 17 -3.78 -3.23 0.36
CA TRP A 17 -2.67 -2.79 1.19
C TRP A 17 -3.14 -2.33 2.56
N HIS A 18 -2.22 -2.39 3.52
CA HIS A 18 -2.38 -1.85 4.86
C HIS A 18 -1.18 -0.99 5.18
N VAL A 19 -1.41 0.27 5.57
CA VAL A 19 -0.37 1.25 5.89
C VAL A 19 -0.52 1.67 7.34
N PHE A 20 0.60 1.79 8.02
CA PHE A 20 0.69 2.25 9.39
C PHE A 20 2.00 2.99 9.60
N ASN A 21 2.09 3.74 10.69
CA ASN A 21 3.28 4.45 11.09
C ASN A 21 3.75 3.97 12.47
N ASP A 22 4.96 4.36 12.89
CA ASP A 22 5.47 4.00 14.22
C ASP A 22 4.85 4.86 15.33
N ARG A 23 4.37 6.07 14.99
CA ARG A 23 3.81 7.07 15.92
C ARG A 23 2.64 7.83 15.30
N GLY A 24 1.68 8.24 16.13
CA GLY A 24 0.53 9.01 15.66
C GLY A 24 0.80 10.49 15.36
N LEU A 25 1.81 11.10 15.99
CA LEU A 25 2.14 12.52 15.85
C LEU A 25 3.65 12.72 15.72
N TYR A 26 4.05 13.60 14.81
CA TYR A 26 5.45 13.97 14.56
C TYR A 26 5.60 15.49 14.57
N LYS A 27 6.80 15.96 14.90
CA LYS A 27 7.19 17.36 14.84
C LYS A 27 8.03 17.65 13.59
N PRO A 28 8.14 18.91 13.17
CA PRO A 28 9.11 19.31 12.15
C PRO A 28 10.51 18.79 12.48
N LYS A 29 11.26 18.39 11.46
CA LYS A 29 12.61 17.78 11.54
C LYS A 29 12.67 16.37 12.15
N GLU A 30 11.55 15.78 12.57
CA GLU A 30 11.53 14.37 12.96
C GLU A 30 11.53 13.46 11.73
N GLU A 31 12.10 12.26 11.90
CA GLU A 31 12.04 11.19 10.91
C GLU A 31 10.71 10.43 11.05
N VAL A 32 9.95 10.39 9.98
CA VAL A 32 8.70 9.66 9.87
C VAL A 32 8.98 8.29 9.25
N HIS A 33 8.41 7.25 9.84
CA HIS A 33 8.44 5.90 9.30
C HIS A 33 7.04 5.51 8.84
N ILE A 34 6.87 5.31 7.54
CA ILE A 34 5.63 4.78 6.95
C ILE A 34 5.91 3.35 6.52
N LYS A 35 5.24 2.40 7.18
CA LYS A 35 5.38 0.97 6.92
C LYS A 35 4.08 0.42 6.37
N GLY A 36 4.18 -0.68 5.67
CA GLY A 36 2.98 -1.34 5.21
C GLY A 36 3.22 -2.66 4.53
N TYR A 37 2.10 -3.30 4.22
CA TYR A 37 2.02 -4.55 3.51
C TYR A 37 1.15 -4.39 2.28
N VAL A 38 1.58 -4.96 1.17
CA VAL A 38 0.82 -5.10 -0.07
C VAL A 38 0.56 -6.59 -0.30
N ARG A 39 -0.66 -6.92 -0.71
CA ARG A 39 -1.08 -8.27 -1.08
C ARG A 39 -1.78 -8.23 -2.43
N LEU A 40 -1.59 -9.29 -3.20
CA LEU A 40 -2.44 -9.57 -4.34
C LEU A 40 -3.59 -10.46 -3.85
N LEU A 41 -4.81 -9.95 -3.91
CA LEU A 41 -6.00 -10.68 -3.57
C LEU A 41 -6.57 -11.36 -4.82
N LYS A 42 -6.60 -12.69 -4.81
CA LYS A 42 -7.32 -13.47 -5.80
C LYS A 42 -8.70 -13.82 -5.25
N VAL A 43 -9.74 -13.41 -5.97
CA VAL A 43 -11.12 -13.72 -5.63
C VAL A 43 -11.64 -14.77 -6.60
N LYS A 44 -12.10 -15.90 -6.06
CA LYS A 44 -12.73 -16.99 -6.85
C LYS A 44 -14.03 -17.39 -6.16
N GLY A 45 -15.16 -16.93 -6.72
CA GLY A 45 -16.44 -16.99 -6.02
C GLY A 45 -16.37 -16.20 -4.71
N GLU A 46 -16.74 -16.82 -3.59
CA GLU A 46 -16.65 -16.21 -2.25
C GLU A 46 -15.25 -16.30 -1.62
N ALA A 47 -14.37 -17.15 -2.17
CA ALA A 47 -13.04 -17.36 -1.61
C ALA A 47 -12.11 -16.17 -1.91
N LYS A 48 -11.42 -15.70 -0.86
CA LYS A 48 -10.44 -14.61 -0.89
C LYS A 48 -9.08 -15.15 -0.49
N LEU A 49 -8.15 -15.24 -1.44
CA LEU A 49 -6.81 -15.78 -1.23
C LEU A 49 -5.75 -14.68 -1.40
N PRO A 50 -5.22 -14.09 -0.32
CA PRO A 50 -4.15 -13.11 -0.41
C PRO A 50 -2.79 -13.81 -0.60
N THR A 51 -2.01 -13.33 -1.56
CA THR A 51 -0.60 -13.73 -1.75
C THR A 51 0.33 -12.53 -1.56
N TYR A 52 1.61 -12.78 -1.30
CA TYR A 52 2.61 -11.72 -1.25
C TYR A 52 2.69 -11.00 -2.61
N ALA A 53 2.70 -9.68 -2.55
CA ALA A 53 2.96 -8.84 -3.72
C ALA A 53 4.47 -8.63 -3.87
N HIS A 54 4.91 -8.46 -5.11
CA HIS A 54 6.31 -8.19 -5.46
C HIS A 54 6.37 -7.03 -6.44
N GLY A 55 7.55 -6.40 -6.53
CA GLY A 55 7.79 -5.28 -7.42
C GLY A 55 7.93 -3.97 -6.65
N THR A 56 7.64 -2.86 -7.32
CA THR A 56 7.89 -1.52 -6.81
C THR A 56 6.59 -0.75 -6.66
N ILE A 57 6.48 0.02 -5.58
CA ILE A 57 5.38 0.97 -5.37
C ILE A 57 5.89 2.40 -5.57
N ASP A 58 5.07 3.22 -6.20
CA ASP A 58 5.22 4.67 -6.20
C ASP A 58 4.28 5.22 -5.11
N TYR A 59 4.84 5.82 -4.06
CA TYR A 59 4.07 6.33 -2.94
C TYR A 59 4.20 7.85 -2.91
N THR A 60 3.09 8.58 -2.78
CA THR A 60 3.12 10.05 -2.68
C THR A 60 2.66 10.49 -1.29
N ILE A 61 3.47 11.33 -0.66
CA ILE A 61 3.20 11.91 0.66
C ILE A 61 2.77 13.35 0.46
N TYR A 62 1.62 13.71 1.02
CA TYR A 62 1.07 15.07 1.01
C TYR A 62 1.01 15.62 2.43
N ASP A 63 1.08 16.94 2.56
CA ASP A 63 0.74 17.65 3.79
C ASP A 63 -0.80 17.82 3.94
N PRO A 64 -1.30 18.33 5.08
CA PRO A 64 -2.74 18.59 5.29
C PRO A 64 -3.38 19.56 4.29
N HIS A 65 -2.59 20.38 3.60
CA HIS A 65 -3.05 21.33 2.58
C HIS A 65 -3.00 20.75 1.16
N GLY A 66 -2.56 19.50 1.00
CA GLY A 66 -2.43 18.82 -0.29
C GLY A 66 -1.14 19.12 -1.05
N GLN A 67 -0.14 19.77 -0.42
CA GLN A 67 1.17 19.95 -1.02
C GLN A 67 1.95 18.62 -0.96
N GLN A 68 2.51 18.19 -2.10
CA GLN A 68 3.37 17.01 -2.15
C GLN A 68 4.68 17.29 -1.40
N LEU A 69 4.95 16.48 -0.37
CA LEU A 69 6.19 16.52 0.42
C LEU A 69 7.26 15.61 -0.17
N GLN A 70 6.88 14.41 -0.58
CA GLN A 70 7.79 13.37 -1.06
C GLN A 70 7.07 12.43 -2.03
N GLN A 71 7.81 11.80 -2.92
CA GLN A 71 7.29 10.75 -3.82
C GLN A 71 8.29 9.59 -3.95
N PRO A 72 8.52 8.82 -2.87
CA PRO A 72 9.45 7.71 -2.92
C PRO A 72 8.94 6.57 -3.80
N LYS A 73 9.88 5.99 -4.55
CA LYS A 73 9.72 4.73 -5.26
C LYS A 73 10.39 3.63 -4.43
N VAL A 74 9.63 2.63 -3.96
CA VAL A 74 10.11 1.63 -2.99
C VAL A 74 9.86 0.21 -3.48
N GLU A 75 10.90 -0.62 -3.42
CA GLU A 75 10.81 -2.04 -3.72
C GLU A 75 10.22 -2.81 -2.54
N LEU A 76 9.24 -3.68 -2.82
CA LEU A 76 8.66 -4.58 -1.84
C LEU A 76 9.63 -5.72 -1.53
N ASN A 77 9.75 -6.09 -0.25
CA ASN A 77 10.49 -7.29 0.10
C ASN A 77 9.73 -8.58 -0.29
N ASN A 78 10.33 -9.74 -0.04
CA ASN A 78 9.75 -11.06 -0.37
C ASN A 78 8.39 -11.34 0.31
N TYR A 79 8.04 -10.58 1.34
CA TYR A 79 6.77 -10.69 2.07
C TYR A 79 5.80 -9.56 1.70
N GLY A 80 6.04 -8.85 0.60
CA GLY A 80 5.23 -7.72 0.15
C GLY A 80 5.20 -6.56 1.14
N ALA A 81 6.25 -6.38 1.95
CA ALA A 81 6.33 -5.29 2.92
C ALA A 81 7.23 -4.16 2.40
N PHE A 82 6.95 -2.94 2.83
CA PHE A 82 7.76 -1.75 2.57
C PHE A 82 8.02 -0.95 3.85
N ASP A 83 9.10 -0.17 3.84
CA ASP A 83 9.49 0.76 4.89
C ASP A 83 10.00 2.06 4.23
N ILE A 84 9.21 3.13 4.31
CA ILE A 84 9.55 4.47 3.83
C ILE A 84 10.01 5.30 5.01
N LYS A 85 11.15 5.97 4.85
CA LYS A 85 11.69 6.91 5.84
C LYS A 85 11.94 8.26 5.19
N PHE A 86 11.48 9.31 5.83
CA PHE A 86 11.78 10.67 5.40
C PHE A 86 11.75 11.63 6.59
N THR A 87 12.51 12.71 6.50
CA THR A 87 12.50 13.78 7.50
C THR A 87 11.45 14.82 7.14
N LEU A 88 10.62 15.22 8.11
CA LEU A 88 9.65 16.29 7.92
C LEU A 88 10.36 17.64 7.72
N PRO A 89 10.02 18.40 6.68
CA PRO A 89 10.51 19.77 6.51
C PRO A 89 10.19 20.65 7.73
N ASP A 90 11.00 21.70 7.94
CA ASP A 90 10.81 22.65 9.05
C ASP A 90 9.52 23.47 8.91
N ASN A 91 9.08 23.67 7.67
CA ASN A 91 7.95 24.50 7.28
C ASN A 91 6.68 23.71 7.02
N VAL A 92 6.57 22.46 7.51
CA VAL A 92 5.32 21.70 7.41
C VAL A 92 4.28 22.40 8.29
N ASN A 93 3.24 22.93 7.66
CA ASN A 93 2.04 23.36 8.36
C ASN A 93 1.23 22.09 8.69
N LEU A 94 1.24 21.70 9.97
CA LEU A 94 0.43 20.59 10.51
C LEU A 94 -0.98 21.05 10.87
#